data_AF-A0A3N5X6Z5-F1
#
_entry.id   AF-A0A3N5X6Z5-F1
#
_cell.length_a   1.000
_cell.length_b   1.000
_cell.length_c   1.000
_cell.angle_alpha   90.00
_cell.angle_beta   90.00
_cell.angle_gamma   90.00
#
_symmetry.space_group_name_H-M   'P 1'
#
loop_
_entity.id
_entity.type
_entity.pdbx_description
1 polymer ?
#
loop_
_entity_poly.entity_id
_entity_poly.type
_entity_poly.pdbx_seq_one_letter_code
_entity_poly.pdbx_strand_id
1 'polypeptide(L)'
;MRLSRRSELPLAILAATGLLVGENAFVAPAAAARRTGTTFEQELAFYPSGRMLRQAACGFQSVLADLLWLRAIQYYGEHRKTDLVFEKAAHVFRVLTDLDPGFVEAYRFGALVVVEDARDPASGFEILRKGIRENPGSWELPFDLGFHHFQRGEYGRAASYFRRAYSLHPENEQVARFAAHAEKRRGGLDSSEEMWKEILQTTENERYREAAEFALLGIQAARDTTAIARAARAYRDRFVVLPSDPDALVRAGILASVPAEPYGERYVIHPLTGEVRSSYLLAREIRRDQHVLQIRLDAFRSEHGRLPANLGELVDAGLIEAVPSPWGVRYEIDETAGTVRPMMGGGRSAGQSTPSERRSES
;
A
#
# COMPACT_ATOMS: atom_id res chain seq x y z
N MET A 1 59.21 -0.38 -39.51
CA MET A 1 58.48 0.18 -40.69
C MET A 1 57.42 -0.83 -41.13
N ARG A 2 56.15 -0.59 -40.76
CA ARG A 2 54.90 -0.89 -41.52
C ARG A 2 53.72 -0.85 -40.55
N LEU A 3 53.01 0.26 -40.61
CA LEU A 3 51.67 0.48 -40.05
C LEU A 3 50.70 -0.53 -40.65
N SER A 4 49.98 -1.28 -39.81
CA SER A 4 48.74 -1.94 -40.20
C SER A 4 47.58 -1.14 -39.61
N ARG A 5 47.16 -0.09 -40.32
CA ARG A 5 45.83 0.52 -40.15
C ARG A 5 44.80 -0.48 -40.67
N ARG A 6 44.18 -1.26 -39.78
CA ARG A 6 43.00 -2.06 -40.11
C ARG A 6 41.80 -1.57 -39.30
N SER A 7 40.87 -0.96 -40.02
CA SER A 7 39.41 -0.99 -39.82
C SER A 7 38.78 -0.39 -38.55
N GLU A 8 39.02 0.88 -38.23
CA GLU A 8 38.10 1.67 -37.38
C GLU A 8 37.01 2.40 -38.19
N LEU A 9 37.17 2.47 -39.50
CA LEU A 9 36.22 3.10 -40.43
C LEU A 9 34.79 2.51 -40.41
N PRO A 10 34.55 1.18 -40.28
CA PRO A 10 33.18 0.68 -40.29
C PRO A 10 32.41 0.99 -39.00
N LEU A 11 33.09 1.11 -37.85
CA LEU A 11 32.44 1.51 -36.58
C LEU A 11 32.07 2.99 -36.56
N ALA A 12 32.97 3.85 -37.07
CA ALA A 12 32.72 5.28 -37.16
C ALA A 12 31.60 5.62 -38.15
N ILE A 13 31.48 4.87 -39.26
CA ILE A 13 30.39 5.02 -40.23
C ILE A 13 29.06 4.55 -39.63
N LEU A 14 29.02 3.42 -38.92
CA LEU A 14 27.82 2.94 -38.22
C LEU A 14 27.33 3.92 -37.14
N ALA A 15 28.25 4.48 -36.34
CA ALA A 15 27.94 5.50 -35.34
C ALA A 15 27.44 6.81 -35.99
N ALA A 16 28.02 7.21 -37.13
CA ALA A 16 27.57 8.40 -37.87
C ALA A 16 26.20 8.21 -38.53
N THR A 17 25.89 7.01 -39.07
CA THR A 17 24.53 6.72 -39.57
C THR A 17 23.49 6.59 -38.46
N GLY A 18 23.85 6.07 -37.29
CA GLY A 18 22.97 6.07 -36.11
C GLY A 18 22.64 7.48 -35.62
N LEU A 19 23.63 8.39 -35.62
CA LEU A 19 23.41 9.80 -35.33
C LEU A 19 22.54 10.50 -36.40
N LEU A 20 22.74 10.21 -37.68
CA LEU A 20 21.96 10.82 -38.78
C LEU A 20 20.51 10.32 -38.85
N VAL A 21 20.24 9.07 -38.45
CA VAL A 21 18.87 8.55 -38.27
C VAL A 21 18.24 9.15 -37.00
N GLY A 22 19.00 9.32 -35.93
CA GLY A 22 18.57 10.06 -34.74
C GLY A 22 18.25 11.53 -35.03
N GLU A 23 19.03 12.20 -35.88
CA GLU A 23 18.75 13.56 -36.32
C GLU A 23 17.47 13.63 -37.18
N ASN A 24 17.26 12.73 -38.13
CA ASN A 24 16.07 12.78 -38.99
C ASN A 24 14.78 12.25 -38.33
N ALA A 25 14.87 11.32 -37.37
CA ALA A 25 13.71 10.77 -36.67
C ALA A 25 13.35 11.55 -35.40
N PHE A 26 14.29 12.27 -34.78
CA PHE A 26 14.11 12.93 -33.49
C PHE A 26 14.31 14.45 -33.55
N VAL A 27 15.31 14.93 -34.30
CA VAL A 27 15.64 16.37 -34.38
C VAL A 27 14.80 17.08 -35.45
N ALA A 28 14.56 16.48 -36.61
CA ALA A 28 13.74 17.11 -37.66
C ALA A 28 12.28 17.35 -37.23
N PRO A 29 11.58 16.41 -36.55
CA PRO A 29 10.24 16.65 -36.02
C PRO A 29 10.24 17.64 -34.85
N ALA A 30 11.19 17.53 -33.91
CA ALA A 30 11.27 18.44 -32.75
C ALA A 30 11.69 19.88 -33.13
N ALA A 31 12.53 20.04 -34.15
CA ALA A 31 12.91 21.35 -34.69
C ALA A 31 11.79 21.95 -35.55
N ALA A 32 11.04 21.13 -36.30
CA ALA A 32 9.84 21.55 -37.01
C ALA A 32 8.72 21.94 -36.02
N ALA A 33 8.56 21.21 -34.92
CA ALA A 33 7.56 21.44 -33.89
C ALA A 33 7.82 22.75 -33.11
N ARG A 34 9.09 23.01 -32.74
CA ARG A 34 9.52 24.29 -32.17
C ARG A 34 9.32 25.48 -33.11
N ARG A 35 9.39 25.26 -34.43
CA ARG A 35 9.17 26.31 -35.45
C ARG A 35 7.69 26.56 -35.76
N THR A 36 6.82 25.60 -35.48
CA THR A 36 5.38 25.67 -35.83
C THR A 36 4.47 25.90 -34.62
N GLY A 37 5.02 25.95 -33.40
CA GLY A 37 4.24 26.15 -32.18
C GLY A 37 3.35 24.96 -31.82
N THR A 38 3.66 23.77 -32.35
CA THR A 38 2.94 22.54 -32.04
C THR A 38 3.20 22.12 -30.59
N THR A 39 2.15 21.91 -29.81
CA THR A 39 2.22 21.44 -28.43
C THR A 39 2.89 20.07 -28.36
N PHE A 40 3.62 19.77 -27.27
CA PHE A 40 4.32 18.50 -27.04
C PHE A 40 3.41 17.25 -27.18
N GLU A 41 2.14 17.42 -26.88
CA GLU A 41 1.03 16.54 -27.25
C GLU A 41 1.07 16.02 -28.70
N GLN A 42 1.42 16.86 -29.66
CA GLN A 42 1.50 16.53 -31.09
C GLN A 42 2.81 15.82 -31.43
N GLU A 43 3.91 16.07 -30.70
CA GLU A 43 5.17 15.33 -30.82
C GLU A 43 5.05 13.88 -30.34
N LEU A 44 4.25 13.62 -29.30
CA LEU A 44 4.00 12.27 -28.78
C LEU A 44 3.24 11.37 -29.77
N ALA A 45 2.44 11.97 -30.66
CA ALA A 45 1.77 11.27 -31.75
C ALA A 45 2.74 10.80 -32.85
N PHE A 46 3.97 11.33 -32.87
CA PHE A 46 5.01 10.97 -33.85
C PHE A 46 5.94 9.84 -33.41
N TYR A 47 5.86 9.35 -32.16
CA TYR A 47 6.64 8.18 -31.79
C TYR A 47 6.00 6.92 -32.39
N PRO A 48 6.63 6.26 -33.39
CA PRO A 48 6.08 5.05 -33.97
C PRO A 48 6.11 3.91 -32.94
N SER A 49 5.59 2.74 -33.32
CA SER A 49 5.63 1.53 -32.47
C SER A 49 7.03 1.35 -31.84
N GLY A 50 7.10 1.14 -30.51
CA GLY A 50 8.39 1.10 -29.80
C GLY A 50 9.34 0.02 -30.33
N ARG A 51 8.81 -1.01 -31.00
CA ARG A 51 9.59 -2.02 -31.74
C ARG A 51 10.39 -1.43 -32.90
N MET A 52 9.83 -0.49 -33.66
CA MET A 52 10.55 0.20 -34.74
C MET A 52 11.62 1.12 -34.18
N LEU A 53 11.30 1.86 -33.10
CA LEU A 53 12.28 2.70 -32.42
C LEU A 53 13.44 1.87 -31.86
N ARG A 54 13.16 0.70 -31.30
CA ARG A 54 14.20 -0.23 -30.84
C ARG A 54 15.14 -0.66 -31.96
N GLN A 55 14.61 -0.95 -33.15
CA GLN A 55 15.43 -1.33 -34.30
C GLN A 55 16.26 -0.14 -34.80
N ALA A 56 15.67 1.06 -34.84
CA ALA A 56 16.36 2.29 -35.23
C ALA A 56 17.40 2.78 -34.21
N ALA A 57 17.25 2.38 -32.94
CA ALA A 57 18.14 2.75 -31.85
C ALA A 57 19.56 2.19 -31.99
N CYS A 58 19.79 1.20 -32.86
CA CYS A 58 21.12 0.63 -33.14
C CYS A 58 21.93 0.27 -31.87
N GLY A 59 21.27 -0.23 -30.82
CA GLY A 59 21.89 -0.59 -29.54
C GLY A 59 21.81 0.47 -28.44
N PHE A 60 21.41 1.71 -28.74
CA PHE A 60 21.22 2.81 -27.77
C PHE A 60 19.79 2.87 -27.19
N GLN A 61 19.10 1.74 -27.15
CA GLN A 61 17.69 1.65 -26.74
C GLN A 61 17.46 2.19 -25.32
N SER A 62 18.35 1.90 -24.36
CA SER A 62 18.20 2.39 -22.97
C SER A 62 18.41 3.90 -22.86
N VAL A 63 19.38 4.48 -23.58
CA VAL A 63 19.57 5.95 -23.61
C VAL A 63 18.34 6.65 -24.21
N LEU A 64 17.81 6.10 -25.29
CA LEU A 64 16.58 6.64 -25.89
C LEU A 64 15.37 6.44 -24.97
N ALA A 65 15.30 5.34 -24.21
CA ALA A 65 14.28 5.12 -23.20
C ALA A 65 14.40 6.13 -22.06
N ASP A 66 15.60 6.45 -21.58
CA ASP A 66 15.82 7.48 -20.56
C ASP A 66 15.36 8.86 -21.04
N LEU A 67 15.65 9.21 -22.31
CA LEU A 67 15.17 10.45 -22.90
C LEU A 67 13.64 10.47 -23.01
N LEU A 68 13.03 9.39 -23.47
CA LEU A 68 11.57 9.26 -23.51
C LEU A 68 10.93 9.28 -22.13
N TRP A 69 11.60 8.72 -21.12
CA TRP A 69 11.15 8.74 -19.73
C TRP A 69 11.11 10.15 -19.15
N LEU A 70 12.18 10.94 -19.34
CA LEU A 70 12.18 12.35 -18.93
C LEU A 70 11.07 13.14 -19.62
N ARG A 71 10.79 12.82 -20.89
CA ARG A 71 9.68 13.41 -21.64
C ARG A 71 8.32 12.95 -21.12
N ALA A 72 8.15 11.69 -20.76
CA ALA A 72 6.92 11.16 -20.16
C ALA A 72 6.63 11.80 -18.79
N ILE A 73 7.66 12.04 -17.96
CA ILE A 73 7.51 12.76 -16.70
C ILE A 73 7.09 14.22 -16.94
N GLN A 74 7.68 14.89 -17.94
CA GLN A 74 7.28 16.25 -18.31
C GLN A 74 5.83 16.32 -18.81
N TYR A 75 5.43 15.37 -19.67
CA TYR A 75 4.04 15.22 -20.14
C TYR A 75 3.10 15.16 -18.93
N TYR A 76 3.38 14.23 -18.02
CA TYR A 76 2.58 14.03 -16.83
C TYR A 76 2.55 15.29 -15.96
N GLY A 77 3.72 15.90 -15.70
CA GLY A 77 3.82 17.08 -14.84
C GLY A 77 3.13 18.33 -15.40
N GLU A 78 3.10 18.49 -16.72
CA GLU A 78 2.35 19.56 -17.39
C GLU A 78 0.85 19.38 -17.19
N HIS A 79 0.30 18.24 -17.61
CA HIS A 79 -1.14 17.96 -17.51
C HIS A 79 -1.60 17.89 -16.05
N ARG A 80 -0.74 17.44 -15.13
CA ARG A 80 -1.05 17.46 -13.70
C ARG A 80 -1.22 18.87 -13.14
N LYS A 81 -0.59 19.88 -13.75
CA LYS A 81 -0.66 21.28 -13.33
C LYS A 81 -1.70 22.10 -14.11
N THR A 82 -2.14 21.62 -15.27
CA THR A 82 -3.00 22.38 -16.18
C THR A 82 -4.43 21.83 -16.26
N ASP A 83 -4.63 20.73 -16.98
CA ASP A 83 -5.94 20.27 -17.45
C ASP A 83 -6.38 18.92 -16.84
N LEU A 84 -5.44 18.18 -16.22
CA LEU A 84 -5.63 16.82 -15.71
C LEU A 84 -6.10 15.82 -16.79
N VAL A 85 -5.78 16.06 -18.06
CA VAL A 85 -6.16 15.21 -19.20
C VAL A 85 -4.96 14.37 -19.62
N PHE A 86 -5.09 13.04 -19.58
CA PHE A 86 -3.96 12.12 -19.81
C PHE A 86 -4.21 11.16 -20.99
N GLU A 87 -4.83 11.65 -22.07
CA GLU A 87 -5.26 10.82 -23.22
C GLU A 87 -4.13 9.99 -23.84
N LYS A 88 -2.90 10.49 -23.82
CA LYS A 88 -1.76 9.84 -24.49
C LYS A 88 -0.93 8.98 -23.55
N ALA A 89 -1.17 9.02 -22.24
CA ALA A 89 -0.33 8.34 -21.25
C ALA A 89 -0.11 6.85 -21.57
N ALA A 90 -1.19 6.13 -21.89
CA ALA A 90 -1.13 4.70 -22.21
C ALA A 90 -0.28 4.40 -23.46
N HIS A 91 -0.29 5.30 -24.46
CA HIS A 91 0.55 5.17 -25.63
C HIS A 91 2.02 5.43 -25.31
N VAL A 92 2.31 6.53 -24.60
CA VAL A 92 3.69 6.92 -24.23
C VAL A 92 4.39 5.82 -23.45
N PHE A 93 3.76 5.30 -22.39
CA PHE A 93 4.38 4.26 -21.57
C PHE A 93 4.48 2.91 -22.28
N ARG A 94 3.61 2.63 -23.25
CA ARG A 94 3.73 1.45 -24.09
C ARG A 94 4.93 1.54 -25.03
N VAL A 95 5.14 2.68 -25.67
CA VAL A 95 6.32 2.92 -26.52
C VAL A 95 7.59 2.81 -25.69
N LEU A 96 7.61 3.43 -24.50
CA LEU A 96 8.76 3.39 -23.60
C LEU A 96 9.10 1.95 -23.18
N THR A 97 8.11 1.19 -22.74
CA THR A 97 8.30 -0.22 -22.33
C THR A 97 8.54 -1.16 -23.52
N ASP A 98 8.17 -0.78 -24.74
CA ASP A 98 8.52 -1.49 -25.98
C ASP A 98 9.94 -1.16 -26.45
N LEU A 99 10.51 -0.04 -26.01
CA LEU A 99 11.88 0.36 -26.30
C LEU A 99 12.87 -0.26 -25.32
N ASP A 100 12.51 -0.29 -24.03
CA ASP A 100 13.27 -0.97 -22.97
C ASP A 100 12.34 -1.84 -22.11
N PRO A 101 12.31 -3.18 -22.29
CA PRO A 101 11.42 -4.04 -21.53
C PRO A 101 11.91 -4.23 -20.10
N GLY A 102 13.18 -3.95 -19.82
CA GLY A 102 13.81 -4.10 -18.51
C GLY A 102 13.57 -2.90 -17.58
N PHE A 103 12.98 -1.82 -18.11
CA PHE A 103 12.77 -0.59 -17.36
C PHE A 103 11.54 -0.72 -16.44
N VAL A 104 11.71 -1.39 -15.31
CA VAL A 104 10.64 -1.68 -14.33
C VAL A 104 9.84 -0.43 -13.94
N GLU A 105 10.50 0.68 -13.63
CA GLU A 105 9.82 1.91 -13.20
C GLU A 105 8.90 2.51 -14.28
N ALA A 106 9.21 2.33 -15.57
CA ALA A 106 8.33 2.75 -16.66
C ALA A 106 6.98 2.01 -16.63
N TYR A 107 6.98 0.73 -16.25
CA TYR A 107 5.74 -0.03 -16.07
C TYR A 107 4.97 0.42 -14.83
N ARG A 108 5.65 0.59 -13.70
CA ARG A 108 5.03 0.93 -12.42
C ARG A 108 4.38 2.31 -12.46
N PHE A 109 5.17 3.33 -12.80
CA PHE A 109 4.69 4.69 -12.90
C PHE A 109 3.70 4.85 -14.06
N GLY A 110 3.97 4.22 -15.20
CA GLY A 110 3.08 4.28 -16.35
C GLY A 110 1.70 3.69 -16.05
N ALA A 111 1.65 2.55 -15.36
CA ALA A 111 0.39 1.96 -14.94
C ALA A 111 -0.32 2.82 -13.89
N LEU A 112 0.39 3.40 -12.91
CA LEU A 112 -0.20 4.31 -11.93
C LEU A 112 -0.91 5.49 -12.63
N VAL A 113 -0.21 6.20 -13.51
CA VAL A 113 -0.77 7.34 -14.24
C VAL A 113 -1.96 6.92 -15.09
N VAL A 114 -1.86 5.78 -15.79
CA VAL A 114 -2.92 5.32 -16.70
C VAL A 114 -4.16 4.82 -15.95
N VAL A 115 -3.99 4.11 -14.84
CA VAL A 115 -5.10 3.62 -14.01
C VAL A 115 -5.76 4.79 -13.27
N GLU A 116 -4.98 5.60 -12.56
CA GLU A 116 -5.50 6.56 -11.59
C GLU A 116 -5.84 7.90 -12.23
N ASP A 117 -4.97 8.44 -13.08
CA ASP A 117 -5.15 9.79 -13.61
C ASP A 117 -5.85 9.79 -14.97
N ALA A 118 -5.47 8.89 -15.88
CA ALA A 118 -6.15 8.72 -17.17
C ALA A 118 -7.47 7.93 -17.07
N ARG A 119 -7.76 7.35 -15.91
CA ARG A 119 -8.97 6.54 -15.63
C ARG A 119 -9.18 5.37 -16.61
N ASP A 120 -8.08 4.81 -17.13
CA ASP A 120 -8.07 3.65 -18.03
C ASP A 120 -7.38 2.44 -17.37
N PRO A 121 -8.06 1.74 -16.44
CA PRO A 121 -7.47 0.60 -15.77
C PRO A 121 -7.18 -0.58 -16.71
N ALA A 122 -7.89 -0.69 -17.84
CA ALA A 122 -7.67 -1.79 -18.77
C ALA A 122 -6.27 -1.69 -19.39
N SER A 123 -5.91 -0.51 -19.92
CA SER A 123 -4.58 -0.28 -20.46
C SER A 123 -3.49 -0.34 -19.39
N GLY A 124 -3.72 0.22 -18.21
CA GLY A 124 -2.74 0.19 -17.11
C GLY A 124 -2.44 -1.23 -16.62
N PHE A 125 -3.45 -2.09 -16.52
CA PHE A 125 -3.24 -3.49 -16.15
C PHE A 125 -2.53 -4.29 -17.24
N GLU A 126 -2.76 -3.98 -18.52
CA GLU A 126 -1.99 -4.58 -19.62
C GLU A 126 -0.51 -4.17 -19.57
N ILE A 127 -0.21 -2.91 -19.22
CA ILE A 127 1.17 -2.46 -18.98
C ILE A 127 1.80 -3.28 -17.85
N LEU A 128 1.16 -3.42 -16.68
CA LEU A 128 1.70 -4.23 -15.58
C LEU A 128 1.88 -5.70 -15.95
N ARG A 129 0.89 -6.32 -16.61
CA ARG A 129 0.99 -7.72 -17.06
C ARG A 129 2.13 -7.92 -18.04
N LYS A 130 2.37 -6.96 -18.95
CA LYS A 130 3.53 -6.96 -19.82
C LYS A 130 4.81 -6.87 -19.00
N GLY A 131 4.90 -5.93 -18.06
CA GLY A 131 6.04 -5.80 -17.16
C GLY A 131 6.38 -7.10 -16.43
N ILE A 132 5.37 -7.79 -15.88
CA ILE A 132 5.53 -9.08 -15.19
C ILE A 132 6.09 -10.19 -16.11
N ARG A 133 5.78 -10.16 -17.41
CA ARG A 133 6.33 -11.12 -18.38
C ARG A 133 7.77 -10.81 -18.74
N GLU A 134 8.08 -9.54 -18.94
CA GLU A 134 9.42 -9.07 -19.35
C GLU A 134 10.41 -9.03 -18.16
N ASN A 135 9.91 -8.89 -16.93
CA ASN A 135 10.70 -8.77 -15.69
C ASN A 135 10.24 -9.80 -14.64
N PRO A 136 10.43 -11.11 -14.87
CA PRO A 136 9.88 -12.16 -14.01
C PRO A 136 10.42 -12.15 -12.57
N GLY A 137 11.57 -11.50 -12.32
CA GLY A 137 12.18 -11.36 -11.00
C GLY A 137 11.75 -10.12 -10.20
N SER A 138 10.98 -9.20 -10.79
CA SER A 138 10.49 -8.03 -10.06
C SER A 138 9.28 -8.40 -9.20
N TRP A 139 9.39 -8.19 -7.89
CA TRP A 139 8.29 -8.38 -6.95
C TRP A 139 7.33 -7.19 -6.95
N GLU A 140 7.80 -6.01 -7.34
CA GLU A 140 7.08 -4.75 -7.36
C GLU A 140 5.91 -4.79 -8.34
N LEU A 141 6.14 -5.32 -9.56
CA LEU A 141 5.12 -5.37 -10.61
C LEU A 141 3.89 -6.23 -10.25
N PRO A 142 4.04 -7.47 -9.74
CA PRO A 142 2.89 -8.21 -9.21
C PRO A 142 2.31 -7.55 -7.96
N PHE A 143 3.11 -6.89 -7.11
CA PHE A 143 2.57 -6.15 -5.97
C PHE A 143 1.65 -5.01 -6.39
N ASP A 144 2.08 -4.15 -7.33
CA ASP A 144 1.30 -3.02 -7.82
C ASP A 144 -0.01 -3.48 -8.48
N LEU A 145 0.04 -4.54 -9.30
CA LEU A 145 -1.16 -5.13 -9.90
C LEU A 145 -2.10 -5.74 -8.85
N GLY A 146 -1.53 -6.41 -7.84
CA GLY A 146 -2.27 -6.92 -6.69
C GLY A 146 -2.95 -5.80 -5.90
N PHE A 147 -2.27 -4.68 -5.71
CA PHE A 147 -2.78 -3.50 -5.00
C PHE A 147 -3.97 -2.86 -5.72
N HIS A 148 -3.92 -2.71 -7.05
CA HIS A 148 -5.08 -2.20 -7.78
C HIS A 148 -6.27 -3.17 -7.73
N HIS A 149 -6.05 -4.49 -7.83
CA HIS A 149 -7.13 -5.46 -7.63
C HIS A 149 -7.69 -5.41 -6.20
N PHE A 150 -6.82 -5.19 -5.20
CA PHE A 150 -7.22 -5.07 -3.80
C PHE A 150 -8.13 -3.86 -3.57
N GLN A 151 -7.77 -2.70 -4.11
CA GLN A 151 -8.57 -1.48 -4.02
C GLN A 151 -9.97 -1.65 -4.67
N ARG A 152 -10.06 -2.43 -5.74
CA ARG A 152 -11.32 -2.74 -6.45
C ARG A 152 -12.15 -3.83 -5.77
N GLY A 153 -11.71 -4.35 -4.62
CA GLY A 153 -12.39 -5.43 -3.90
C GLY A 153 -12.23 -6.82 -4.53
N GLU A 154 -11.38 -6.97 -5.54
CA GLU A 154 -11.11 -8.23 -6.24
C GLU A 154 -10.09 -9.07 -5.45
N TYR A 155 -10.40 -9.37 -4.18
CA TYR A 155 -9.46 -9.96 -3.22
C TYR A 155 -8.88 -11.31 -3.68
N GLY A 156 -9.65 -12.09 -4.44
CA GLY A 156 -9.18 -13.31 -5.11
C GLY A 156 -7.95 -13.09 -5.97
N ARG A 157 -8.03 -12.12 -6.88
CA ARG A 157 -6.94 -11.75 -7.79
C ARG A 157 -5.81 -11.06 -7.03
N ALA A 158 -6.16 -10.14 -6.14
CA ALA A 158 -5.19 -9.43 -5.30
C ALA A 158 -4.28 -10.39 -4.55
N ALA A 159 -4.87 -11.39 -3.87
CA ALA A 159 -4.11 -12.35 -3.09
C ALA A 159 -3.21 -13.23 -3.96
N SER A 160 -3.66 -13.62 -5.16
CA SER A 160 -2.80 -14.36 -6.11
C SER A 160 -1.57 -13.55 -6.51
N TYR A 161 -1.73 -12.25 -6.78
CA TYR A 161 -0.63 -11.38 -7.16
C TYR A 161 0.29 -11.04 -5.98
N PHE A 162 -0.25 -10.75 -4.79
CA PHE A 162 0.55 -10.53 -3.60
C PHE A 162 1.33 -11.77 -3.16
N ARG A 163 0.75 -12.97 -3.31
CA ARG A 163 1.48 -14.22 -3.07
C ARG A 163 2.66 -14.39 -4.04
N ARG A 164 2.47 -14.01 -5.31
CA ARG A 164 3.57 -14.01 -6.29
C ARG A 164 4.65 -13.00 -5.90
N ALA A 165 4.27 -11.77 -5.54
CA ALA A 165 5.23 -10.78 -5.03
C ALA A 165 5.98 -11.30 -3.80
N TYR A 166 5.27 -11.93 -2.86
CA TYR A 166 5.85 -12.50 -1.65
C TYR A 166 6.85 -13.61 -1.96
N SER A 167 6.54 -14.50 -2.92
CA SER A 167 7.47 -15.56 -3.33
C SER A 167 8.78 -15.05 -3.93
N LEU A 168 8.77 -13.83 -4.49
CA LEU A 168 9.96 -13.20 -5.08
C LEU A 168 10.77 -12.39 -4.06
N HIS A 169 10.14 -11.91 -2.98
CA HIS A 169 10.78 -11.03 -1.99
C HIS A 169 10.16 -11.22 -0.57
N PRO A 170 10.33 -12.40 0.05
CA PRO A 170 9.63 -12.81 1.28
C PRO A 170 10.05 -12.04 2.54
N GLU A 171 11.21 -11.39 2.52
CA GLU A 171 11.71 -10.51 3.58
C GLU A 171 10.99 -9.15 3.61
N ASN A 172 10.25 -8.81 2.57
CA ASN A 172 9.52 -7.55 2.51
C ASN A 172 8.24 -7.61 3.36
N GLU A 173 8.29 -7.00 4.55
CA GLU A 173 7.18 -6.98 5.51
C GLU A 173 5.89 -6.37 4.93
N GLN A 174 5.99 -5.40 4.01
CA GLN A 174 4.83 -4.79 3.38
C GLN A 174 4.11 -5.81 2.50
N VAL A 175 4.85 -6.54 1.66
CA VAL A 175 4.31 -7.57 0.77
C VAL A 175 3.65 -8.68 1.59
N ALA A 176 4.30 -9.14 2.68
CA ALA A 176 3.74 -10.13 3.59
C ALA A 176 2.40 -9.67 4.20
N ARG A 177 2.31 -8.43 4.68
CA ARG A 177 1.08 -7.87 5.26
C ARG A 177 -0.06 -7.79 4.24
N PHE A 178 0.22 -7.35 3.01
CA PHE A 178 -0.80 -7.26 1.97
C PHE A 178 -1.26 -8.63 1.46
N ALA A 179 -0.35 -9.62 1.36
CA ALA A 179 -0.70 -10.99 1.03
C ALA A 179 -1.66 -11.58 2.08
N ALA A 180 -1.30 -11.50 3.36
CA ALA A 180 -2.15 -11.93 4.47
C ALA A 180 -3.50 -11.22 4.50
N HIS A 181 -3.50 -9.91 4.28
CA HIS A 181 -4.71 -9.11 4.33
C HIS A 181 -5.66 -9.42 3.17
N ALA A 182 -5.12 -9.61 1.96
CA ALA A 182 -5.92 -10.00 0.81
C ALA A 182 -6.48 -11.42 0.94
N GLU A 183 -5.72 -12.37 1.48
CA GLU A 183 -6.20 -13.73 1.74
C GLU A 183 -7.34 -13.74 2.78
N LYS A 184 -7.21 -12.98 3.87
CA LYS A 184 -8.29 -12.78 4.85
C LYS A 184 -9.57 -12.26 4.20
N ARG A 185 -9.45 -11.34 3.23
CA ARG A 185 -10.58 -10.73 2.50
C ARG A 185 -11.12 -11.64 1.39
N ARG A 186 -10.33 -12.60 0.89
CA ARG A 186 -10.65 -13.53 -0.20
C ARG A 186 -11.46 -14.75 0.25
N GLY A 187 -11.09 -15.39 1.36
CA GLY A 187 -11.55 -16.75 1.70
C GLY A 187 -12.21 -16.91 3.06
N GLY A 188 -12.34 -15.84 3.86
CA GLY A 188 -12.75 -15.97 5.25
C GLY A 188 -11.62 -16.52 6.14
N LEU A 189 -11.94 -16.69 7.43
CA LEU A 189 -10.94 -16.99 8.46
C LEU A 189 -10.31 -18.39 8.31
N ASP A 190 -10.99 -19.34 7.66
CA ASP A 190 -10.58 -20.75 7.58
C ASP A 190 -9.37 -20.96 6.65
N SER A 191 -9.41 -20.44 5.41
CA SER A 191 -8.25 -20.53 4.50
C SER A 191 -7.05 -19.73 5.01
N SER A 192 -7.30 -18.62 5.71
CA SER A 192 -6.22 -17.86 6.36
C SER A 192 -5.55 -18.68 7.46
N GLU A 193 -6.33 -19.45 8.23
CA GLU A 193 -5.79 -20.28 9.31
C GLU A 193 -4.92 -21.41 8.77
N GLU A 194 -5.36 -22.10 7.72
CA GLU A 194 -4.61 -23.18 7.07
C GLU A 194 -3.22 -22.72 6.62
N MET A 195 -3.14 -21.55 5.98
CA MET A 195 -1.88 -20.97 5.51
C MET A 195 -0.94 -20.63 6.68
N TRP A 196 -1.44 -20.00 7.74
CA TRP A 196 -0.59 -19.66 8.89
C TRP A 196 -0.13 -20.90 9.66
N LYS A 197 -0.94 -21.95 9.71
CA LYS A 197 -0.53 -23.25 10.24
C LYS A 197 0.58 -23.88 9.40
N GLU A 198 0.47 -23.82 8.08
CA GLU A 198 1.52 -24.29 7.18
C GLU A 198 2.83 -23.53 7.42
N ILE A 199 2.79 -22.19 7.45
CA ILE A 199 3.96 -21.36 7.75
C ILE A 199 4.59 -21.74 9.09
N LEU A 200 3.78 -21.91 10.14
CA LEU A 200 4.25 -22.28 11.47
C LEU A 200 4.94 -23.67 11.47
N GLN A 201 4.47 -24.60 10.64
CA GLN A 201 5.03 -25.94 10.51
C GLN A 201 6.30 -25.98 9.66
N THR A 202 6.43 -25.11 8.67
CA THR A 202 7.55 -25.15 7.71
C THR A 202 8.66 -24.14 7.99
N THR A 203 8.41 -23.12 8.82
CA THR A 203 9.40 -22.06 9.08
C THR A 203 10.44 -22.46 10.13
N GLU A 204 11.71 -22.19 9.84
CA GLU A 204 12.79 -22.23 10.83
C GLU A 204 13.08 -20.84 11.44
N ASN A 205 12.55 -19.77 10.83
CA ASN A 205 12.78 -18.40 11.27
C ASN A 205 11.86 -18.03 12.43
N GLU A 206 12.44 -17.64 13.56
CA GLU A 206 11.73 -17.28 14.78
C GLU A 206 10.78 -16.09 14.60
N ARG A 207 11.16 -15.08 13.82
CA ARG A 207 10.28 -13.92 13.55
C ARG A 207 9.03 -14.33 12.76
N TYR A 208 9.16 -15.31 11.86
CA TYR A 208 8.02 -15.83 11.11
C TYR A 208 7.13 -16.73 11.98
N ARG A 209 7.73 -17.48 12.92
CA ARG A 209 6.99 -18.25 13.93
C ARG A 209 6.13 -17.33 14.80
N GLU A 210 6.73 -16.32 15.42
CA GLU A 210 6.02 -15.32 16.24
C GLU A 210 4.89 -14.61 15.45
N ALA A 211 5.15 -14.25 14.19
CA ALA A 211 4.15 -13.60 13.35
C ALA A 211 2.97 -14.53 12.99
N ALA A 212 3.26 -15.80 12.69
CA ALA A 212 2.24 -16.80 12.40
C ALA A 212 1.40 -17.12 13.64
N GLU A 213 2.02 -17.28 14.81
CA GLU A 213 1.33 -17.45 16.10
C GLU A 213 0.42 -16.26 16.39
N PHE A 214 0.94 -15.03 16.27
CA PHE A 214 0.14 -13.82 16.47
C PHE A 214 -1.06 -13.75 15.52
N ALA A 215 -0.88 -14.15 14.26
CA ALA A 215 -1.94 -14.17 13.25
C ALA A 215 -3.03 -15.21 13.58
N LEU A 216 -2.64 -16.40 14.03
CA LEU A 216 -3.57 -17.46 14.45
C LEU A 216 -4.41 -17.02 15.66
N LEU A 217 -3.79 -16.39 16.67
CA LEU A 217 -4.52 -15.81 17.80
C LEU A 217 -5.52 -14.73 17.34
N GLY A 218 -5.14 -13.92 16.35
CA GLY A 218 -6.00 -12.88 15.79
C GLY A 218 -7.20 -13.45 15.01
N ILE A 219 -7.01 -14.58 14.33
CA ILE A 219 -8.08 -15.32 13.67
C ILE A 219 -9.06 -15.88 14.71
N GLN A 220 -8.55 -16.49 15.79
CA GLN A 220 -9.37 -16.98 16.87
C GLN A 220 -10.19 -15.85 17.50
N ALA A 221 -9.55 -14.72 17.82
CA ALA A 221 -10.22 -13.55 18.37
C ALA A 221 -11.35 -13.03 17.45
N ALA A 222 -11.16 -13.06 16.13
CA ALA A 222 -12.19 -12.66 15.16
C ALA A 222 -13.38 -13.63 15.11
N ARG A 223 -13.16 -14.94 15.29
CA ARG A 223 -14.25 -15.92 15.43
C ARG A 223 -15.03 -15.69 16.71
N ASP A 224 -14.33 -15.48 17.83
CA ASP A 224 -14.94 -15.28 19.14
C ASP A 224 -15.77 -14.00 19.19
N THR A 225 -15.26 -12.87 18.68
CA THR A 225 -16.05 -11.62 18.59
C THR A 225 -17.30 -11.80 17.74
N THR A 226 -17.22 -12.58 16.65
CA THR A 226 -18.38 -12.89 15.81
C THR A 226 -19.43 -13.72 16.56
N ALA A 227 -19.00 -14.72 17.32
CA ALA A 227 -19.87 -15.56 18.14
C ALA A 227 -20.53 -14.75 19.27
N ILE A 228 -19.75 -13.96 20.00
CA ILE A 228 -20.25 -13.09 21.08
C ILE A 228 -21.19 -12.03 20.52
N ALA A 229 -20.89 -11.41 19.37
CA ALA A 229 -21.77 -10.42 18.75
C ALA A 229 -23.11 -11.04 18.33
N ARG A 230 -23.11 -12.30 17.87
CA ARG A 230 -24.35 -13.04 17.59
C ARG A 230 -25.17 -13.26 18.86
N ALA A 231 -24.52 -13.67 19.95
CA ALA A 231 -25.16 -13.83 21.25
C ALA A 231 -25.68 -12.48 21.82
N ALA A 232 -24.94 -11.39 21.64
CA ALA A 232 -25.36 -10.05 22.03
C ALA A 232 -26.61 -9.58 21.27
N ARG A 233 -26.72 -9.92 19.98
CA ARG A 233 -27.97 -9.69 19.22
C ARG A 233 -29.13 -10.49 19.79
N ALA A 234 -28.94 -11.79 20.06
CA ALA A 234 -29.99 -12.61 20.68
C ALA A 234 -30.42 -12.09 22.06
N TYR A 235 -29.47 -11.58 22.85
CA TYR A 235 -29.74 -10.93 24.13
C TYR A 235 -30.62 -9.68 23.95
N ARG A 236 -30.24 -8.81 23.01
CA ARG A 236 -31.01 -7.63 22.66
C ARG A 236 -32.41 -7.98 22.19
N ASP A 237 -32.56 -8.99 21.35
CA ASP A 237 -33.86 -9.38 20.82
C ASP A 237 -34.78 -9.97 21.92
N ARG A 238 -34.20 -10.58 22.97
CA ARG A 238 -34.93 -11.12 24.13
C ARG A 238 -35.29 -10.05 25.17
N PHE A 239 -34.38 -9.14 25.48
CA PHE A 239 -34.52 -8.19 26.60
C PHE A 239 -34.75 -6.74 26.17
N VAL A 240 -34.67 -6.44 24.87
CA VAL A 240 -34.79 -5.09 24.29
C VAL A 240 -33.73 -4.11 24.84
N VAL A 241 -32.65 -4.65 25.39
CA VAL A 241 -31.48 -3.91 25.90
C VAL A 241 -30.20 -4.63 25.49
N LEU A 242 -29.12 -3.89 25.28
CA LEU A 242 -27.82 -4.48 25.00
C LEU A 242 -27.21 -5.08 26.28
N PRO A 243 -26.45 -6.18 26.17
CA PRO A 243 -25.70 -6.73 27.30
C PRO A 243 -24.59 -5.73 27.74
N SER A 244 -24.41 -5.58 29.05
CA SER A 244 -23.35 -4.72 29.61
C SER A 244 -21.95 -5.30 29.39
N ASP A 245 -21.85 -6.62 29.39
CA ASP A 245 -20.62 -7.39 29.34
C ASP A 245 -20.89 -8.79 28.76
N PRO A 246 -19.86 -9.52 28.31
CA PRO A 246 -20.02 -10.90 27.85
C PRO A 246 -20.60 -11.85 28.92
N ASP A 247 -20.36 -11.62 30.22
CA ASP A 247 -20.88 -12.47 31.29
C ASP A 247 -22.41 -12.38 31.42
N ALA A 248 -23.01 -11.25 31.05
CA ALA A 248 -24.46 -11.10 30.96
C ALA A 248 -25.09 -12.10 30.00
N LEU A 249 -24.37 -12.47 28.93
CA LEU A 249 -24.81 -13.48 27.96
C LEU A 249 -24.83 -14.88 28.57
N VAL A 250 -23.87 -15.18 29.45
CA VAL A 250 -23.80 -16.44 30.18
C VAL A 250 -24.89 -16.50 31.24
N ARG A 251 -25.06 -15.43 32.05
CA ARG A 251 -26.14 -15.35 33.05
C ARG A 251 -27.53 -15.51 32.43
N ALA A 252 -27.72 -15.02 31.21
CA ALA A 252 -28.97 -15.17 30.46
C ALA A 252 -29.17 -16.54 29.79
N GLY A 253 -28.16 -17.42 29.86
CA GLY A 253 -28.15 -18.74 29.23
C GLY A 253 -28.05 -18.71 27.70
N ILE A 254 -27.57 -17.62 27.11
CA ILE A 254 -27.40 -17.47 25.65
C ILE A 254 -26.05 -18.02 25.21
N LEU A 255 -25.02 -17.85 26.04
CA LEU A 255 -23.72 -18.52 25.91
C LEU A 255 -23.52 -19.49 27.06
N ALA A 256 -22.88 -20.64 26.79
CA ALA A 256 -22.50 -21.58 27.84
C ALA A 256 -21.35 -21.02 28.71
N SER A 257 -20.38 -20.38 28.07
CA SER A 257 -19.27 -19.66 28.69
C SER A 257 -18.76 -18.60 27.72
N VAL A 258 -18.05 -17.59 28.24
CA VAL A 258 -17.30 -16.65 27.39
C VAL A 258 -16.00 -17.35 26.97
N PRO A 259 -15.66 -17.39 25.67
CA PRO A 259 -14.35 -17.89 25.22
C PRO A 259 -13.20 -17.14 25.89
N ALA A 260 -12.10 -17.83 26.17
CA ALA A 260 -10.88 -17.19 26.65
C ALA A 260 -10.30 -16.30 25.53
N GLU A 261 -9.93 -15.08 25.88
CA GLU A 261 -9.34 -14.15 24.91
C GLU A 261 -7.92 -14.61 24.54
N PRO A 262 -7.59 -14.77 23.24
CA PRO A 262 -6.34 -15.39 22.79
C PRO A 262 -5.05 -14.72 23.24
N TYR A 263 -5.07 -13.43 23.55
CA TYR A 263 -3.91 -12.66 23.99
C TYR A 263 -3.84 -12.50 25.52
N GLY A 264 -4.68 -13.23 26.26
CA GLY A 264 -4.71 -13.22 27.73
C GLY A 264 -5.51 -12.07 28.34
N GLU A 265 -6.29 -11.37 27.52
CA GLU A 265 -7.08 -10.20 27.93
C GLU A 265 -8.58 -10.57 28.02
N ARG A 266 -9.50 -9.66 27.68
CA ARG A 266 -10.94 -9.90 27.73
C ARG A 266 -11.68 -9.34 26.52
N TYR A 267 -12.88 -9.85 26.28
CA TYR A 267 -13.80 -9.24 25.32
C TYR A 267 -14.60 -8.11 25.97
N VAL A 268 -14.83 -7.05 25.21
CA VAL A 268 -15.64 -5.90 25.61
C VAL A 268 -16.78 -5.69 24.62
N ILE A 269 -17.94 -5.26 25.13
CA ILE A 269 -19.11 -4.94 24.32
C ILE A 269 -19.36 -3.43 24.40
N HIS A 270 -19.55 -2.78 23.26
CA HIS A 270 -19.84 -1.35 23.23
C HIS A 270 -21.27 -1.10 23.75
N PRO A 271 -21.47 -0.22 24.74
CA PRO A 271 -22.77 -0.05 25.41
C PRO A 271 -23.87 0.48 24.48
N LEU A 272 -23.51 1.29 23.49
CA LEU A 272 -24.47 1.88 22.53
C LEU A 272 -24.66 1.07 21.24
N THR A 273 -23.59 0.52 20.67
CA THR A 273 -23.64 -0.13 19.35
C THR A 273 -23.77 -1.66 19.44
N GLY A 274 -23.41 -2.26 20.59
CA GLY A 274 -23.33 -3.72 20.74
C GLY A 274 -22.17 -4.35 19.97
N GLU A 275 -21.25 -3.54 19.43
CA GLU A 275 -20.02 -4.03 18.81
C GLU A 275 -19.18 -4.78 19.84
N VAL A 276 -18.48 -5.84 19.43
CA VAL A 276 -17.65 -6.67 20.32
C VAL A 276 -16.20 -6.61 19.86
N ARG A 277 -15.27 -6.33 20.79
CA ARG A 277 -13.82 -6.30 20.51
C ARG A 277 -13.02 -7.01 21.58
N SER A 278 -11.82 -7.44 21.20
CA SER A 278 -10.75 -7.81 22.13
C SER A 278 -10.15 -6.54 22.75
N SER A 279 -10.01 -6.48 24.08
CA SER A 279 -9.37 -5.34 24.75
C SER A 279 -7.89 -5.22 24.39
N TYR A 280 -7.21 -6.35 24.15
CA TYR A 280 -5.83 -6.35 23.67
C TYR A 280 -5.70 -5.64 22.31
N LEU A 281 -6.51 -6.07 21.33
CA LEU A 281 -6.45 -5.53 19.96
C LEU A 281 -6.86 -4.06 19.93
N LEU A 282 -7.86 -3.67 20.71
CA LEU A 282 -8.27 -2.27 20.86
C LEU A 282 -7.14 -1.41 21.46
N ALA A 283 -6.50 -1.87 22.55
CA ALA A 283 -5.39 -1.14 23.15
C ALA A 283 -4.20 -1.00 22.20
N ARG A 284 -3.95 -2.03 21.37
CA ARG A 284 -2.91 -2.00 20.32
C ARG A 284 -3.24 -1.00 19.21
N GLU A 285 -4.49 -0.93 18.77
CA GLU A 285 -4.98 0.06 17.79
C GLU A 285 -4.79 1.49 18.32
N ILE A 286 -5.21 1.75 19.57
CA ILE A 286 -5.05 3.07 20.22
C ILE A 286 -3.58 3.48 20.29
N ARG A 287 -2.68 2.58 20.70
CA ARG A 287 -1.23 2.87 20.75
C ARG A 287 -0.65 3.18 19.37
N ARG A 288 -1.11 2.47 18.34
CA ARG A 288 -0.67 2.71 16.95
C ARG A 288 -1.11 4.09 16.49
N ASP A 289 -2.39 4.42 16.67
CA ASP A 289 -2.95 5.71 16.28
C ASP A 289 -2.27 6.85 17.02
N GLN A 290 -2.05 6.71 18.33
CA GLN A 290 -1.29 7.66 19.14
C GLN A 290 0.11 7.88 18.58
N HIS A 291 0.82 6.81 18.21
CA HIS A 291 2.16 6.90 17.65
C HIS A 291 2.17 7.61 16.28
N VAL A 292 1.21 7.30 15.41
CA VAL A 292 1.06 7.99 14.11
C VAL A 292 0.78 9.47 14.33
N LEU A 293 -0.17 9.81 15.19
CA LEU A 293 -0.49 11.20 15.52
C LEU A 293 0.71 11.94 16.11
N GLN A 294 1.52 11.28 16.94
CA GLN A 294 2.76 11.86 17.47
C GLN A 294 3.74 12.22 16.35
N ILE A 295 3.98 11.32 15.39
CA ILE A 295 4.85 11.60 14.23
C ILE A 295 4.35 12.81 13.43
N ARG A 296 3.03 12.91 13.23
CA ARG A 296 2.42 14.02 12.48
C ARG A 296 2.45 15.34 13.25
N LEU A 297 2.28 15.28 14.57
CA LEU A 297 2.45 16.41 15.47
C LEU A 297 3.88 16.96 15.41
N ASP A 298 4.87 16.07 15.46
CA ASP A 298 6.28 16.45 15.37
C ASP A 298 6.61 17.07 14.01
N ALA A 299 6.07 16.53 12.91
CA ALA A 299 6.21 17.09 11.57
C ALA A 299 5.61 18.51 11.47
N PHE A 300 4.39 18.71 11.98
CA PHE A 300 3.75 20.02 12.03
C PHE A 300 4.59 21.04 12.81
N ARG A 301 5.13 20.64 13.97
CA ARG A 301 5.99 21.50 14.78
C ARG A 301 7.26 21.90 14.03
N SER A 302 7.88 20.97 13.30
CA SER A 302 9.06 21.25 12.49
C SER A 302 8.79 22.22 11.34
N GLU A 303 7.60 22.17 10.74
CA GLU A 303 7.21 23.05 9.62
C GLU A 303 6.75 24.44 10.08
N HIS A 304 5.95 24.52 11.14
CA HIS A 304 5.30 25.77 11.57
C HIS A 304 5.96 26.43 12.79
N GLY A 305 6.94 25.79 13.43
CA GLY A 305 7.63 26.30 14.61
C GLY A 305 6.77 26.39 15.88
N ARG A 306 5.56 25.81 15.87
CA ARG A 306 4.61 25.76 16.99
C ARG A 306 3.84 24.46 17.02
N LEU A 307 3.23 24.13 18.15
CA LEU A 307 2.22 23.06 18.19
C LEU A 307 0.91 23.54 17.55
N PRO A 308 0.13 22.61 16.93
CA PRO A 308 -1.23 22.91 16.50
C PRO A 308 -2.14 23.10 17.73
N ALA A 309 -3.14 23.97 17.64
CA ALA A 309 -4.07 24.21 18.75
C ALA A 309 -5.03 23.03 18.97
N ASN A 310 -5.26 22.22 17.93
CA ASN A 310 -6.00 20.97 17.99
C ASN A 310 -5.57 20.04 16.86
N LEU A 311 -5.94 18.76 16.94
CA LEU A 311 -5.58 17.77 15.92
C LEU A 311 -6.25 18.01 14.55
N GLY A 312 -7.26 18.88 14.47
CA GLY A 312 -7.88 19.31 13.22
C GLY A 312 -6.94 20.12 12.34
N GLU A 313 -6.02 20.90 12.92
CA GLU A 313 -4.99 21.62 12.14
C GLU A 313 -4.06 20.65 11.39
N LEU A 314 -3.88 19.42 11.88
CA LEU A 314 -3.13 18.40 11.14
C LEU A 314 -3.88 17.93 9.89
N VAL A 315 -5.22 17.96 9.92
CA VAL A 315 -6.07 17.67 8.76
C VAL A 315 -6.01 18.82 7.76
N ASP A 316 -6.16 20.06 8.26
CA ASP A 316 -6.11 21.27 7.43
C ASP A 316 -4.75 21.43 6.73
N ALA A 317 -3.66 21.03 7.39
CA ALA A 317 -2.32 20.98 6.81
C ALA A 317 -2.08 19.78 5.87
N GLY A 318 -3.06 18.89 5.69
CA GLY A 318 -2.94 17.70 4.84
C GLY A 318 -2.00 16.62 5.38
N LEU A 319 -1.63 16.66 6.66
CA LEU A 319 -0.73 15.68 7.29
C LEU A 319 -1.46 14.38 7.66
N ILE A 320 -2.77 14.45 7.86
CA ILE A 320 -3.69 13.32 8.07
C ILE A 320 -5.01 13.57 7.36
N GLU A 321 -5.72 12.52 6.94
CA GLU A 321 -7.03 12.66 6.27
C GLU A 321 -8.15 12.97 7.27
N ALA A 322 -8.07 12.39 8.47
CA ALA A 322 -9.01 12.60 9.56
C ALA A 322 -8.36 12.21 10.89
N VAL A 323 -8.85 12.77 12.00
CA VAL A 323 -8.43 12.36 13.34
C VAL A 323 -9.08 11.01 13.66
N PRO A 324 -8.30 9.95 13.95
CA PRO A 324 -8.86 8.64 14.26
C PRO A 324 -9.62 8.68 15.59
N SER A 325 -10.68 7.88 15.69
CA SER A 325 -11.47 7.72 16.93
C SER A 325 -11.90 6.26 17.11
N PRO A 326 -10.95 5.33 17.33
CA PRO A 326 -11.30 3.93 17.55
C PRO A 326 -12.14 3.83 18.84
N TRP A 327 -13.30 3.18 18.76
CA TRP A 327 -14.17 2.95 19.92
C TRP A 327 -14.58 4.24 20.67
N GLY A 328 -14.69 5.37 19.98
CA GLY A 328 -15.03 6.66 20.58
C GLY A 328 -13.90 7.28 21.42
N VAL A 329 -12.67 6.76 21.34
CA VAL A 329 -11.49 7.38 21.94
C VAL A 329 -11.24 8.72 21.27
N ARG A 330 -11.02 9.75 22.07
CA ARG A 330 -10.56 11.05 21.60
C ARG A 330 -9.07 11.18 21.88
N TYR A 331 -8.37 11.92 21.03
CA TYR A 331 -6.97 12.23 21.25
C TYR A 331 -6.83 13.72 21.54
N GLU A 332 -6.00 14.05 22.53
CA GLU A 332 -5.71 15.42 22.94
C GLU A 332 -4.21 15.67 22.91
N ILE A 333 -3.85 16.92 22.63
CA ILE A 333 -2.46 17.38 22.65
C ILE A 333 -2.16 17.85 24.07
N ASP A 334 -1.19 17.22 24.72
CA ASP A 334 -0.59 17.73 25.93
C ASP A 334 0.43 18.81 25.53
N GLU A 335 0.03 20.08 25.64
CA GLU A 335 0.87 21.24 25.30
C GLU A 335 2.15 21.31 26.14
N THR A 336 2.14 20.79 27.37
CA THR A 336 3.29 20.84 28.27
C THR A 336 4.34 19.80 27.91
N ALA A 337 3.89 18.60 27.53
CA ALA A 337 4.77 17.51 27.12
C ALA A 337 5.07 17.52 25.61
N GLY A 338 4.29 18.25 24.80
CA GLY A 338 4.32 18.17 23.35
C GLY A 338 3.93 16.78 22.83
N THR A 339 3.03 16.08 23.53
CA THR A 339 2.65 14.70 23.20
C THR A 339 1.16 14.52 22.94
N VAL A 340 0.80 13.51 22.16
CA VAL A 340 -0.60 13.11 21.96
C VAL A 340 -1.01 12.07 23.01
N ARG A 341 -2.15 12.26 23.67
CA ARG A 341 -2.70 11.32 24.66
C ARG A 341 -4.11 10.86 24.30
N PRO A 342 -4.43 9.56 24.44
CA PRO A 342 -5.80 9.07 24.31
C PRO A 342 -6.63 9.40 25.56
N MET A 343 -7.85 9.84 25.34
CA MET A 343 -8.90 10.12 26.32
C MET A 343 -10.07 9.16 26.06
N MET A 344 -10.32 8.24 26.97
CA MET A 344 -11.50 7.37 26.91
C MET A 344 -12.75 8.18 27.25
N GLY A 345 -13.74 8.21 26.36
CA GLY A 345 -15.01 8.88 26.59
C GLY A 345 -15.75 8.28 27.80
N GLY A 346 -15.79 9.01 28.91
CA GLY A 346 -16.77 8.90 30.00
C GLY A 346 -17.13 7.50 30.50
N GLY A 347 -16.32 6.93 31.40
CA GLY A 347 -16.68 5.76 32.18
C GLY A 347 -15.53 5.26 33.05
N ARG A 348 -15.37 5.87 34.24
CA ARG A 348 -14.48 5.55 35.37
C ARG A 348 -13.10 4.98 35.02
N SER A 349 -12.06 5.71 35.43
CA SER A 349 -10.69 5.22 35.56
C SER A 349 -10.66 3.80 36.12
N ALA A 350 -10.26 2.83 35.30
CA ALA A 350 -9.77 1.57 35.81
C ALA A 350 -8.52 1.92 36.61
N GLY A 351 -8.66 1.83 37.94
CA GLY A 351 -7.60 2.14 38.88
C GLY A 351 -6.31 1.42 38.50
N GLN A 352 -5.21 2.15 38.62
CA GLN A 352 -3.88 1.59 38.73
C GLN A 352 -3.93 0.53 39.85
N SER A 353 -3.99 -0.75 39.48
CA SER A 353 -3.61 -1.83 40.38
C SER A 353 -2.08 -1.93 40.30
N THR A 354 -1.42 -1.15 41.14
CA THR A 354 -0.06 -1.45 41.57
C THR A 354 -0.05 -2.82 42.25
N PRO A 355 0.91 -3.72 41.95
CA PRO A 355 1.09 -4.93 42.73
C PRO A 355 1.55 -4.54 44.14
N SER A 356 0.77 -4.90 45.14
CA SER A 356 1.19 -4.84 46.54
C SER A 356 2.26 -5.88 46.79
N GLU A 357 3.52 -5.45 46.89
CA GLU A 357 4.56 -6.26 47.52
C GLU A 357 4.24 -6.37 49.01
N ARG A 358 3.84 -7.58 49.39
CA ARG A 358 3.68 -8.00 50.77
C ARG A 358 5.02 -7.92 51.47
N ARG A 359 5.02 -7.24 52.62
CA ARG A 359 5.95 -7.51 53.72
C ARG A 359 5.91 -9.01 54.04
N SER A 360 7.07 -9.67 53.92
CA SER A 360 7.35 -10.87 54.69
C SER A 360 7.89 -10.43 56.05
N GLU A 361 7.14 -10.78 57.09
CA GLU A 361 7.64 -10.91 58.45
C GLU A 361 8.68 -12.04 58.49
N SER A 362 9.87 -11.72 58.99
CA SER A 362 10.74 -12.61 59.77
C SER A 362 11.77 -11.77 60.52
#